data_AF-A0A916HSR4-F1
#
_entry.id   AF-A0A916HSR4-F1
#
_cell.length_a   1.000
_cell.length_b   1.000
_cell.length_c   1.000
_cell.angle_alpha   90.00
_cell.angle_beta   90.00
_cell.angle_gamma   90.00
#
_symmetry.space_group_name_H-M   'P 1'
#
loop_
_entity.id
_entity.type
_entity.pdbx_description
1 polymer ?
#
loop_
_entity_poly.entity_id
_entity_poly.type
_entity_poly.pdbx_seq_one_letter_code
_entity_poly.pdbx_strand_id
1 'polypeptide(L)'
;MSHADARPSRLPAFVQWTGPGRVLVLALSATSIWCLLSEMYGLCDMRTFFYAILLPATGVLYALSLLDRSKGDRRLFRAVMIGSLAGLTGAVLYDVFRLPFVFSESWGMGRVGIPQMPLFKVFPRFGALILGEPMEQGLAAGRPGSAWGAGYSLRAHVLGWLYHFSNGATFGVMFAAMFASGREALGAAREAVSGRIQAGRVWKPVMWATLMAVGIEVGLLLSPYAKFFGIHPTTRFVVVTMLAHLIFGLGMGGYFAWHGSRWRLSASAVA
;
A
#
# COMPACT_ATOMS: atom_id res chain seq x y z
N MET A 1 4.21 33.83 -11.79
CA MET A 1 4.32 32.62 -12.65
C MET A 1 3.14 32.64 -13.59
N SER A 2 3.38 32.86 -14.88
CA SER A 2 2.33 33.03 -15.88
C SER A 2 1.49 31.76 -16.01
N HIS A 3 0.21 31.95 -16.35
CA HIS A 3 -0.64 30.91 -16.93
C HIS A 3 0.00 30.51 -18.27
N ALA A 4 1.03 29.68 -18.23
CA ALA A 4 1.59 29.07 -19.42
C ALA A 4 0.49 28.17 -20.01
N ASP A 5 0.11 28.46 -21.25
CA ASP A 5 -0.85 27.70 -22.05
C ASP A 5 -0.66 26.20 -21.84
N ALA A 6 -1.64 25.58 -21.19
CA ALA A 6 -1.68 24.14 -21.04
C ALA A 6 -1.89 23.55 -22.43
N ARG A 7 -0.79 23.18 -23.10
CA ARG A 7 -0.88 22.47 -24.38
C ARG A 7 -1.73 21.21 -24.16
N PRO A 8 -2.75 20.97 -24.98
CA PRO A 8 -3.57 19.77 -24.85
C PRO A 8 -2.67 18.54 -24.95
N SER A 9 -2.79 17.66 -23.96
CA SER A 9 -2.03 16.41 -23.91
C SER A 9 -2.38 15.56 -25.13
N ARG A 10 -1.35 15.09 -25.83
CA ARG A 10 -1.50 14.20 -27.00
C ARG A 10 -1.64 12.73 -26.61
N LEU A 11 -1.61 12.42 -25.31
CA LEU A 11 -1.67 11.03 -24.83
C LEU A 11 -3.11 10.50 -24.87
N PRO A 12 -3.35 9.20 -25.07
CA PRO A 12 -4.68 8.62 -24.91
C PRO A 12 -5.24 8.83 -23.50
N ALA A 13 -6.57 8.90 -23.34
CA ALA A 13 -7.21 9.18 -22.05
C ALA A 13 -6.80 8.20 -20.94
N PHE A 14 -6.62 6.91 -21.25
CA PHE A 14 -6.20 5.88 -20.30
C PHE A 14 -4.73 6.01 -19.83
N VAL A 15 -3.93 6.84 -20.49
CA VAL A 15 -2.54 7.18 -20.09
C VAL A 15 -2.48 8.53 -19.34
N GLN A 16 -3.62 9.22 -19.21
CA GLN A 16 -3.73 10.48 -18.48
C GLN A 16 -4.43 10.27 -17.14
N TRP A 17 -4.41 11.28 -16.26
CA TRP A 17 -5.13 11.24 -14.98
C TRP A 17 -6.64 11.49 -15.13
N THR A 18 -7.30 10.66 -15.93
CA THR A 18 -8.75 10.65 -16.18
C THR A 18 -9.43 9.48 -15.44
N GLY A 19 -10.75 9.34 -15.55
CA GLY A 19 -11.47 8.17 -15.05
C GLY A 19 -10.85 6.83 -15.49
N PRO A 20 -10.77 6.56 -16.81
CA PRO A 20 -10.15 5.34 -17.34
C PRO A 20 -8.69 5.14 -16.89
N GLY A 21 -7.89 6.20 -16.90
CA GLY A 21 -6.48 6.10 -16.48
C GLY A 21 -6.32 5.76 -15.00
N ARG A 22 -7.21 6.27 -14.13
CA ARG A 22 -7.23 5.88 -12.71
C ARG A 22 -7.63 4.43 -12.50
N VAL A 23 -8.57 3.90 -13.27
CA VAL A 23 -8.94 2.47 -13.23
C VAL A 23 -7.75 1.61 -13.64
N LEU A 24 -7.04 1.99 -14.71
CA LEU A 24 -5.83 1.29 -15.14
C LEU A 24 -4.75 1.33 -14.04
N VAL A 25 -4.47 2.50 -13.46
CA VAL A 25 -3.51 2.65 -12.35
C VAL A 25 -3.91 1.81 -11.14
N LEU A 26 -5.21 1.77 -10.79
CA LEU A 26 -5.75 0.95 -9.71
C LEU A 26 -5.53 -0.54 -9.98
N ALA A 27 -5.83 -1.01 -11.19
CA ALA A 27 -5.64 -2.41 -11.58
C ALA A 27 -4.16 -2.83 -11.57
N LEU A 28 -3.28 -2.01 -12.15
CA LEU A 28 -1.84 -2.26 -12.15
C LEU A 28 -1.27 -2.31 -10.73
N SER A 29 -1.67 -1.38 -9.85
CA SER A 29 -1.21 -1.36 -8.46
C SER A 29 -1.79 -2.50 -7.61
N ALA A 30 -3.04 -2.91 -7.85
CA ALA A 30 -3.68 -4.02 -7.16
C ALA A 30 -3.02 -5.38 -7.42
N THR A 31 -2.24 -5.53 -8.51
CA THR A 31 -1.50 -6.77 -8.80
C THR A 31 -0.57 -7.19 -7.65
N SER A 32 -0.10 -6.23 -6.85
CA SER A 32 0.76 -6.47 -5.68
C SER A 32 0.07 -7.32 -4.61
N ILE A 33 -1.14 -6.95 -4.19
CA ILE A 33 -1.95 -7.73 -3.25
C ILE A 33 -2.56 -8.97 -3.92
N TRP A 34 -2.93 -8.89 -5.21
CA TRP A 34 -3.43 -10.06 -5.94
C TRP A 34 -2.40 -11.17 -6.04
N CYS A 35 -1.11 -10.85 -6.14
CA CYS A 35 -0.03 -11.85 -6.12
C CYS A 35 -0.12 -12.76 -4.89
N LEU A 36 -0.36 -12.19 -3.71
CA LEU A 36 -0.55 -12.96 -2.48
C LEU A 36 -1.93 -13.65 -2.43
N LEU A 37 -3.01 -12.95 -2.81
CA LEU A 37 -4.34 -13.55 -2.81
C LEU A 37 -4.41 -14.76 -3.75
N SER A 38 -3.84 -14.67 -4.96
CA SER A 38 -3.80 -15.76 -5.92
C SER A 38 -3.12 -17.01 -5.38
N GLU A 39 -2.03 -16.87 -4.64
CA GLU A 39 -1.37 -17.97 -3.94
C GLU A 39 -2.30 -18.56 -2.86
N MET A 40 -2.86 -17.72 -1.98
CA MET A 40 -3.70 -18.19 -0.87
C MET A 40 -4.98 -18.90 -1.30
N TYR A 41 -5.52 -18.53 -2.46
CA TYR A 41 -6.69 -19.17 -3.06
C TYR A 41 -6.35 -20.29 -4.06
N GLY A 42 -5.06 -20.61 -4.25
CA GLY A 42 -4.61 -21.69 -5.14
C GLY A 42 -4.86 -21.42 -6.63
N LEU A 43 -4.94 -20.15 -7.03
CA LEU A 43 -5.20 -19.73 -8.42
C LEU A 43 -3.91 -19.72 -9.27
N CYS A 44 -2.81 -19.27 -8.68
CA CYS A 44 -1.51 -19.16 -9.32
C CYS A 44 -0.45 -19.06 -8.24
N ASP A 45 0.67 -19.77 -8.41
CA ASP A 45 1.75 -19.69 -7.43
C ASP A 45 2.37 -18.29 -7.42
N MET A 46 2.79 -17.83 -6.24
CA MET A 46 3.30 -16.49 -6.03
C MET A 46 4.52 -16.20 -6.90
N ARG A 47 5.37 -17.19 -7.17
CA ARG A 47 6.55 -17.04 -8.04
C ARG A 47 6.14 -16.74 -9.47
N THR A 48 5.26 -17.55 -10.05
CA THR A 48 4.74 -17.33 -11.41
C THR A 48 4.02 -16.00 -11.50
N PHE A 49 3.12 -15.70 -10.56
CA PHE A 49 2.40 -14.42 -10.55
C PHE A 49 3.36 -13.23 -10.42
N PHE A 50 4.37 -13.34 -9.55
CA PHE A 50 5.35 -12.28 -9.31
C PHE A 50 6.10 -11.91 -10.60
N TYR A 51 6.70 -12.90 -11.28
CA TYR A 51 7.53 -12.65 -12.46
C TYR A 51 6.71 -12.38 -13.72
N ALA A 52 5.57 -13.03 -13.90
CA ALA A 52 4.78 -12.93 -15.12
C ALA A 52 3.75 -11.79 -15.10
N ILE A 53 3.28 -11.37 -13.90
CA ILE A 53 2.17 -10.40 -13.77
C ILE A 53 2.61 -9.18 -12.98
N LEU A 54 3.01 -9.34 -11.71
CA LEU A 54 3.29 -8.20 -10.83
C LEU A 54 4.47 -7.36 -11.32
N LEU A 55 5.60 -7.98 -11.66
CA LEU A 55 6.79 -7.25 -12.09
C LEU A 55 6.55 -6.49 -13.41
N PRO A 56 5.96 -7.11 -14.47
CA PRO A 56 5.55 -6.37 -15.66
C PRO A 56 4.51 -5.27 -15.39
N ALA A 57 3.50 -5.53 -14.57
CA ALA A 57 2.47 -4.54 -14.24
C ALA A 57 3.07 -3.32 -13.52
N THR A 58 4.00 -3.55 -12.60
CA THR A 58 4.77 -2.50 -11.92
C THR A 58 5.61 -1.72 -12.92
N GLY A 59 6.30 -2.40 -13.85
CA GLY A 59 7.04 -1.76 -14.93
C GLY A 59 6.15 -0.86 -15.80
N VAL A 60 4.97 -1.35 -16.20
CA VAL A 60 3.98 -0.59 -16.98
C VAL A 60 3.49 0.62 -16.19
N LEU A 61 3.14 0.47 -14.92
CA LEU A 61 2.67 1.57 -14.06
C LEU A 61 3.68 2.73 -14.03
N TYR A 62 4.95 2.44 -13.79
CA TYR A 62 5.99 3.47 -13.75
C TYR A 62 6.36 3.98 -15.15
N ALA A 63 6.31 3.16 -16.19
CA ALA A 63 6.52 3.60 -17.57
C ALA A 63 5.43 4.62 -18.00
N LEU A 64 4.17 4.36 -17.69
CA LEU A 64 3.06 5.29 -17.95
C LEU A 64 3.23 6.60 -17.16
N SER A 65 3.66 6.51 -15.90
CA SER A 65 4.00 7.66 -15.06
C SER A 65 5.12 8.52 -15.68
N LEU A 66 6.20 7.90 -16.15
CA LEU A 66 7.30 8.62 -16.83
C LEU A 66 6.89 9.18 -18.19
N LEU A 67 6.02 8.47 -18.93
CA LEU A 67 5.46 8.94 -20.18
C LEU A 67 4.60 10.20 -19.97
N ASP A 68 3.71 10.20 -18.97
CA ASP A 68 2.93 11.37 -18.58
C ASP A 68 3.84 12.54 -18.12
N ARG A 69 4.94 12.25 -17.40
CA ARG A 69 5.91 13.28 -17.02
C ARG A 69 6.52 13.99 -18.24
N SER A 70 6.83 13.23 -19.28
CA SER A 70 7.55 13.71 -20.47
C SER A 70 6.63 14.32 -21.53
N LYS A 71 5.43 13.76 -21.74
CA LYS A 71 4.52 14.12 -22.84
C LYS A 71 3.12 14.56 -22.39
N GLY A 72 2.76 14.36 -21.13
CA GLY A 72 1.44 14.64 -20.58
C GLY A 72 1.39 15.89 -19.69
N ASP A 73 0.32 15.98 -18.89
CA ASP A 73 0.08 17.09 -17.97
C ASP A 73 0.74 16.88 -16.59
N ARG A 74 1.44 15.75 -16.43
CA ARG A 74 2.17 15.32 -15.23
C ARG A 74 1.25 14.94 -14.07
N ARG A 75 -0.08 14.96 -14.21
CA ARG A 75 -0.99 14.66 -13.09
C ARG A 75 -0.91 13.18 -12.70
N LEU A 76 -0.81 12.28 -13.67
CA LEU A 76 -0.66 10.84 -13.41
C LEU A 76 0.69 10.58 -12.76
N PHE A 77 1.76 11.17 -13.30
CA PHE A 77 3.10 11.08 -12.72
C PHE A 77 3.09 11.48 -11.24
N ARG A 78 2.53 12.66 -10.95
CA ARG A 78 2.46 13.19 -9.58
C ARG A 78 1.64 12.29 -8.67
N ALA A 79 0.49 11.81 -9.14
CA ALA A 79 -0.37 10.94 -8.33
C ALA A 79 0.31 9.61 -8.01
N VAL A 80 0.96 8.97 -8.99
CA VAL A 80 1.72 7.73 -8.78
C VAL A 80 2.87 7.96 -7.82
N MET A 81 3.71 8.99 -8.03
CA MET A 81 4.86 9.21 -7.16
C MET A 81 4.49 9.61 -5.74
N ILE A 82 3.50 10.51 -5.55
CA ILE A 82 3.02 10.87 -4.21
C ILE A 82 2.37 9.67 -3.54
N GLY A 83 1.56 8.89 -4.29
CA GLY A 83 0.96 7.66 -3.81
C GLY A 83 2.00 6.67 -3.31
N SER A 84 3.00 6.34 -4.14
CA SER A 84 4.09 5.43 -3.77
C SER A 84 4.83 5.87 -2.51
N LEU A 85 5.22 7.15 -2.43
CA LEU A 85 5.95 7.68 -1.27
C LEU A 85 5.08 7.73 -0.01
N ALA A 86 3.78 8.07 -0.16
CA ALA A 86 2.83 8.02 0.95
C ALA A 86 2.69 6.59 1.49
N GLY A 87 2.51 5.63 0.59
CA GLY A 87 2.41 4.21 0.93
C GLY A 87 3.65 3.66 1.62
N LEU A 88 4.85 3.99 1.12
CA LEU A 88 6.11 3.64 1.75
C LEU A 88 6.26 4.27 3.14
N THR A 89 5.88 5.55 3.28
CA THR A 89 5.88 6.23 4.59
C THR A 89 4.96 5.53 5.58
N GLY A 90 3.74 5.16 5.15
CA GLY A 90 2.81 4.36 5.94
C GLY A 90 3.42 3.02 6.35
N ALA A 91 4.04 2.28 5.43
CA ALA A 91 4.66 0.98 5.69
C ALA A 91 5.81 1.06 6.71
N VAL A 92 6.66 2.09 6.61
CA VAL A 92 7.73 2.31 7.59
C VAL A 92 7.17 2.58 8.98
N LEU A 93 6.19 3.47 9.10
CA LEU A 93 5.56 3.78 10.40
C LEU A 93 4.84 2.56 11.00
N TYR A 94 4.17 1.79 10.14
CA TYR A 94 3.54 0.51 10.47
C TYR A 94 4.53 -0.49 11.07
N ASP A 95 5.69 -0.67 10.44
CA ASP A 95 6.70 -1.62 10.90
C ASP A 95 7.42 -1.13 12.16
N VAL A 96 7.74 0.17 12.26
CA VAL A 96 8.32 0.77 13.46
C VAL A 96 7.41 0.54 14.67
N PHE A 97 6.10 0.74 14.52
CA PHE A 97 5.13 0.44 15.57
C PHE A 97 5.12 -1.04 15.99
N ARG A 98 5.42 -1.95 15.06
CA ARG A 98 5.43 -3.40 15.33
C ARG A 98 6.71 -3.89 15.99
N LEU A 99 7.81 -3.14 15.89
CA LEU A 99 9.12 -3.53 16.47
C LEU A 99 9.01 -3.98 17.94
N PRO A 100 8.27 -3.28 18.83
CA PRO A 100 8.19 -3.70 20.21
C PRO A 100 7.58 -5.08 20.42
N PHE A 101 6.63 -5.48 19.58
CA PHE A 101 6.01 -6.80 19.67
C PHE A 101 6.90 -7.88 19.03
N VAL A 102 7.72 -7.52 18.03
CA VAL A 102 8.62 -8.46 17.34
C VAL A 102 9.88 -8.74 18.14
N PHE A 103 10.36 -7.78 18.92
CA PHE A 103 11.59 -7.86 19.69
C PHE A 103 11.33 -7.84 21.20
N SER A 104 10.10 -8.06 21.65
CA SER A 104 9.71 -7.98 23.06
C SER A 104 10.59 -8.82 23.97
N GLU A 105 10.85 -10.08 23.64
CA GLU A 105 11.71 -10.96 24.44
C GLU A 105 13.14 -10.43 24.52
N SER A 106 13.74 -10.10 23.38
CA SER A 106 15.11 -9.59 23.30
C SER A 106 15.30 -8.23 23.97
N TRP A 107 14.26 -7.40 23.98
CA TRP A 107 14.26 -6.08 24.61
C TRP A 107 13.73 -6.12 26.06
N GLY A 108 13.40 -7.31 26.58
CA GLY A 108 12.89 -7.49 27.95
C GLY A 108 11.50 -6.88 28.20
N MET A 109 10.74 -6.55 27.16
CA MET A 109 9.45 -5.88 27.27
C MET A 109 8.29 -6.80 27.69
N GLY A 110 8.51 -8.12 27.66
CA GLY A 110 7.61 -9.08 28.28
C GLY A 110 7.37 -8.77 29.77
N ARG A 111 8.37 -8.18 30.46
CA ARG A 111 8.27 -7.78 31.88
C ARG A 111 7.27 -6.64 32.13
N VAL A 112 6.99 -5.83 31.11
CA VAL A 112 6.03 -4.71 31.16
C VAL A 112 4.71 -5.04 30.45
N GLY A 113 4.47 -6.32 30.13
CA GLY A 113 3.21 -6.80 29.57
C GLY A 113 3.09 -6.69 28.04
N ILE A 114 4.14 -6.29 27.32
CA ILE A 114 4.17 -6.32 25.84
C ILE A 114 4.57 -7.73 25.41
N PRO A 115 3.71 -8.54 24.76
CA PRO A 115 4.08 -9.90 24.38
C PRO A 115 4.89 -9.96 23.10
N GLN A 116 5.65 -11.04 22.94
CA GLN A 116 6.28 -11.41 21.69
C GLN A 116 5.23 -11.86 20.66
N MET A 117 5.32 -11.35 19.44
CA MET A 117 4.41 -11.70 18.34
C MET A 117 5.20 -11.95 17.05
N PRO A 118 4.83 -12.98 16.25
CA PRO A 118 5.55 -13.36 15.03
C PRO A 118 5.19 -12.46 13.83
N LEU A 119 5.16 -11.14 14.04
CA LEU A 119 4.66 -10.21 13.03
C LEU A 119 5.58 -10.13 11.80
N PHE A 120 6.90 -10.19 11.99
CA PHE A 120 7.88 -10.02 10.90
C PHE A 120 8.19 -11.33 10.18
N LYS A 121 7.81 -12.49 10.75
CA LYS A 121 8.03 -13.82 10.14
C LYS A 121 7.40 -13.96 8.75
N VAL A 122 6.34 -13.21 8.45
CA VAL A 122 5.66 -13.25 7.14
C VAL A 122 6.51 -12.68 6.01
N PHE A 123 7.45 -11.76 6.29
CA PHE A 123 8.24 -11.11 5.25
C PHE A 123 9.18 -12.09 4.53
N PRO A 124 10.11 -12.80 5.20
CA PRO A 124 10.94 -13.78 4.52
C PRO A 124 10.13 -14.94 3.93
N ARG A 125 8.91 -15.21 4.41
CA ARG A 125 8.00 -16.19 3.78
C ARG A 125 7.52 -15.73 2.41
N PHE A 126 7.19 -14.45 2.23
CA PHE A 126 6.91 -13.92 0.89
C PHE A 126 8.11 -14.13 -0.05
N GLY A 127 9.32 -13.87 0.43
CA GLY A 127 10.53 -14.10 -0.37
C GLY A 127 10.74 -15.57 -0.72
N ALA A 128 10.55 -16.48 0.24
CA ALA A 128 10.63 -17.93 -0.02
C ALA A 128 9.62 -18.36 -1.09
N LEU A 129 8.37 -17.89 -0.99
CA LEU A 129 7.32 -18.16 -1.99
C LEU A 129 7.71 -17.66 -3.39
N ILE A 130 8.21 -16.43 -3.50
CA ILE A 130 8.65 -15.87 -4.80
C ILE A 130 9.88 -16.62 -5.35
N LEU A 131 10.78 -17.11 -4.48
CA LEU A 131 11.93 -17.91 -4.89
C LEU A 131 11.54 -19.36 -5.24
N GLY A 132 10.33 -19.80 -4.88
CA GLY A 132 9.90 -21.20 -5.00
C GLY A 132 10.60 -22.12 -3.98
N GLU A 133 11.02 -21.58 -2.85
CA GLU A 133 11.58 -22.33 -1.73
C GLU A 133 10.46 -22.78 -0.78
N PRO A 134 10.68 -23.82 0.05
CA PRO A 134 9.70 -24.25 1.06
C PRO A 134 9.31 -23.10 2.00
N MET A 135 8.03 -23.00 2.36
CA MET A 135 7.56 -21.98 3.31
C MET A 135 8.08 -22.21 4.73
N GLU A 136 8.40 -23.45 5.11
CA GLU A 136 8.75 -23.85 6.47
C GLU A 136 10.28 -23.94 6.67
N GLN A 137 10.99 -22.85 6.39
CA GLN A 137 12.45 -22.76 6.65
C GLN A 137 12.78 -22.10 8.00
N GLY A 138 11.84 -21.35 8.57
CA GLY A 138 12.08 -20.58 9.79
C GLY A 138 12.18 -21.45 11.04
N LEU A 139 12.88 -20.94 12.05
CA LEU A 139 12.93 -21.55 13.38
C LEU A 139 11.51 -21.81 13.93
N ALA A 140 11.38 -22.91 14.68
CA ALA A 140 10.18 -23.26 15.41
C ALA A 140 9.74 -22.11 16.33
N ALA A 141 8.43 -21.98 16.54
CA ALA A 141 7.87 -20.94 17.40
C ALA A 141 8.45 -21.05 18.83
N GLY A 142 8.75 -19.90 19.45
CA GLY A 142 9.33 -19.82 20.80
C GLY A 142 10.85 -19.95 20.85
N ARG A 143 11.54 -20.10 19.71
CA ARG A 143 13.01 -20.00 19.64
C ARG A 143 13.43 -18.54 19.40
N PRO A 144 14.55 -18.08 19.98
CA PRO A 144 15.08 -16.74 19.71
C PRO A 144 15.17 -16.47 18.20
N GLY A 145 14.51 -15.39 17.77
CA GLY A 145 14.46 -14.96 16.39
C GLY A 145 13.40 -15.60 15.49
N SER A 146 12.57 -16.53 16.00
CA SER A 146 11.44 -17.08 15.24
C SER A 146 10.44 -15.99 14.82
N ALA A 147 10.32 -14.91 15.60
CA ALA A 147 9.38 -13.82 15.35
C ALA A 147 9.74 -12.92 14.16
N TRP A 148 11.02 -12.83 13.82
CA TRP A 148 11.51 -12.11 12.64
C TRP A 148 11.93 -13.03 11.49
N GLY A 149 11.76 -14.35 11.65
CA GLY A 149 12.07 -15.32 10.61
C GLY A 149 13.55 -15.69 10.52
N ALA A 150 14.21 -15.89 11.66
CA ALA A 150 15.49 -16.58 11.68
C ALA A 150 15.35 -17.98 11.01
N GLY A 151 16.35 -18.39 10.24
CA GLY A 151 16.38 -19.66 9.49
C GLY A 151 16.12 -19.52 7.98
N TYR A 152 15.47 -18.45 7.53
CA TYR A 152 15.32 -18.19 6.09
C TYR A 152 16.63 -17.68 5.46
N SER A 153 16.79 -17.94 4.16
CA SER A 153 17.92 -17.43 3.38
C SER A 153 17.94 -15.90 3.35
N LEU A 154 19.13 -15.30 3.18
CA LEU A 154 19.26 -13.84 3.02
C LEU A 154 18.46 -13.33 1.81
N ARG A 155 18.40 -14.12 0.73
CA ARG A 155 17.64 -13.79 -0.48
C ARG A 155 16.14 -13.72 -0.20
N ALA A 156 15.61 -14.68 0.57
CA ALA A 156 14.22 -14.68 0.99
C ALA A 156 13.90 -13.46 1.88
N HIS A 157 14.80 -13.07 2.78
CA HIS A 157 14.65 -11.84 3.55
C HIS A 157 14.59 -10.60 2.64
N VAL A 158 15.59 -10.39 1.79
CA VAL A 158 15.65 -9.19 0.93
C VAL A 158 14.43 -9.12 0.01
N LEU A 159 14.11 -10.21 -0.67
CA LEU A 159 12.99 -10.23 -1.62
C LEU A 159 11.64 -10.06 -0.92
N GLY A 160 11.48 -10.69 0.24
CA GLY A 160 10.28 -10.59 1.05
C GLY A 160 10.02 -9.17 1.58
N TRP A 161 11.06 -8.49 2.06
CA TRP A 161 10.98 -7.10 2.48
C TRP A 161 10.72 -6.15 1.32
N LEU A 162 11.38 -6.36 0.17
CA LEU A 162 11.11 -5.58 -1.04
C LEU A 162 9.66 -5.74 -1.50
N TYR A 163 9.14 -6.96 -1.50
CA TYR A 163 7.74 -7.22 -1.82
C TYR A 163 6.79 -6.53 -0.83
N HIS A 164 7.04 -6.61 0.48
CA HIS A 164 6.27 -5.91 1.51
C HIS A 164 6.23 -4.39 1.31
N PHE A 165 7.38 -3.75 1.10
CA PHE A 165 7.41 -2.31 0.83
C PHE A 165 6.77 -1.97 -0.51
N SER A 166 6.85 -2.86 -1.50
CA SER A 166 6.15 -2.68 -2.78
C SER A 166 4.64 -2.68 -2.60
N ASN A 167 4.08 -3.56 -1.75
CA ASN A 167 2.66 -3.54 -1.37
C ASN A 167 2.29 -2.21 -0.69
N GLY A 168 3.13 -1.73 0.24
CA GLY A 168 2.94 -0.42 0.85
C GLY A 168 2.83 0.70 -0.18
N ALA A 169 3.80 0.76 -1.10
CA ALA A 169 3.84 1.76 -2.18
C ALA A 169 2.59 1.69 -3.08
N THR A 170 2.23 0.50 -3.55
CA THR A 170 1.07 0.30 -4.44
C THR A 170 -0.24 0.59 -3.73
N PHE A 171 -0.40 0.29 -2.44
CA PHE A 171 -1.58 0.73 -1.67
C PHE A 171 -1.71 2.25 -1.63
N GLY A 172 -0.61 2.98 -1.52
CA GLY A 172 -0.63 4.43 -1.62
C GLY A 172 -1.03 4.94 -3.02
N VAL A 173 -0.63 4.24 -4.08
CA VAL A 173 -1.08 4.53 -5.46
C VAL A 173 -2.57 4.22 -5.65
N MET A 174 -3.04 3.08 -5.16
CA MET A 174 -4.46 2.71 -5.15
C MET A 174 -5.28 3.76 -4.41
N PHE A 175 -4.81 4.19 -3.24
CA PHE A 175 -5.44 5.27 -2.47
C PHE A 175 -5.55 6.56 -3.30
N ALA A 176 -4.47 6.98 -3.95
CA ALA A 176 -4.47 8.18 -4.80
C ALA A 176 -5.52 8.11 -5.91
N ALA A 177 -5.64 6.96 -6.58
CA ALA A 177 -6.63 6.72 -7.63
C ALA A 177 -8.07 6.76 -7.10
N MET A 178 -8.36 6.03 -6.02
CA MET A 178 -9.70 5.97 -5.42
C MET A 178 -10.13 7.32 -4.83
N PHE A 179 -9.24 7.99 -4.10
CA PHE A 179 -9.53 9.27 -3.46
C PHE A 179 -9.86 10.36 -4.48
N ALA A 180 -9.18 10.37 -5.64
CA ALA A 180 -9.50 11.29 -6.72
C ALA A 180 -10.89 11.04 -7.31
N SER A 181 -11.26 9.77 -7.56
CA SER A 181 -12.58 9.40 -8.07
C SER A 181 -13.71 9.78 -7.10
N GLY A 182 -13.52 9.50 -5.81
CA GLY A 182 -14.50 9.86 -4.77
C GLY A 182 -14.69 11.38 -4.64
N ARG A 183 -13.62 12.17 -4.79
CA ARG A 183 -13.70 13.64 -4.78
C ARG A 183 -14.45 14.21 -5.96
N GLU A 184 -14.33 13.63 -7.15
CA GLU A 184 -15.09 14.08 -8.32
C GLU A 184 -16.57 13.75 -8.16
N ALA A 185 -16.91 12.53 -7.73
CA ALA A 185 -18.29 12.15 -7.46
C ALA A 185 -18.96 13.03 -6.39
N LEU A 186 -18.27 13.23 -5.26
CA LEU A 186 -18.76 14.09 -4.16
C LEU A 186 -18.72 15.58 -4.52
N GLY A 187 -17.77 16.01 -5.35
CA GLY A 187 -17.64 17.37 -5.84
C GLY A 187 -18.82 17.76 -6.73
N ALA A 188 -19.13 16.91 -7.73
CA ALA A 188 -20.28 17.09 -8.60
C ALA A 188 -21.60 17.14 -7.81
N ALA A 189 -21.79 16.24 -6.84
CA ALA A 189 -22.97 16.24 -5.97
C ALA A 189 -23.07 17.50 -5.08
N ARG A 190 -21.93 18.08 -4.67
CA ARG A 190 -21.87 19.20 -3.73
C ARG A 190 -21.93 20.57 -4.40
N GLU A 191 -21.40 20.70 -5.62
CA GLU A 191 -21.58 21.87 -6.48
C GLU A 191 -23.04 22.05 -6.85
N ALA A 192 -23.77 20.95 -7.06
CA ALA A 192 -25.22 20.98 -7.23
C ALA A 192 -25.98 21.53 -6.01
N VAL A 193 -25.38 21.57 -4.81
CA VAL A 193 -26.10 21.81 -3.56
C VAL A 193 -25.69 23.08 -2.81
N SER A 194 -24.41 23.50 -2.81
CA SER A 194 -23.93 24.31 -1.65
C SER A 194 -23.19 25.63 -1.90
N GLY A 195 -22.76 25.99 -3.12
CA GLY A 195 -22.24 27.34 -3.42
C GLY A 195 -21.18 27.95 -2.48
N ARG A 196 -20.45 27.16 -1.65
CA ARG A 196 -19.49 27.67 -0.66
C ARG A 196 -18.19 26.87 -0.60
N ILE A 197 -17.07 27.59 -0.55
CA ILE A 197 -15.70 27.06 -0.50
C ILE A 197 -15.34 26.71 0.95
N GLN A 198 -14.82 25.49 1.17
CA GLN A 198 -14.55 24.95 2.51
C GLN A 198 -13.04 24.85 2.82
N ALA A 199 -12.65 25.57 3.87
CA ALA A 199 -11.39 25.38 4.60
C ALA A 199 -11.53 24.19 5.55
N GLY A 200 -10.79 23.11 5.28
CA GLY A 200 -10.80 21.84 6.03
C GLY A 200 -10.12 20.70 5.27
N ARG A 201 -9.21 21.03 4.34
CA ARG A 201 -8.75 20.14 3.25
C ARG A 201 -7.79 19.03 3.67
N VAL A 202 -7.13 19.15 4.83
CA VAL A 202 -5.98 18.29 5.17
C VAL A 202 -6.41 16.98 5.87
N TRP A 203 -7.51 16.98 6.62
CA TRP A 203 -7.97 15.80 7.37
C TRP A 203 -8.71 14.76 6.53
N LYS A 204 -9.35 15.16 5.43
CA LYS A 204 -10.13 14.23 4.60
C LYS A 204 -9.27 13.10 4.00
N PRO A 205 -8.13 13.37 3.35
CA PRO A 205 -7.25 12.30 2.87
C PRO A 205 -6.78 11.37 4.00
N VAL A 206 -6.48 11.92 5.18
CA VAL A 206 -6.07 11.12 6.35
C VAL A 206 -7.15 10.13 6.75
N MET A 207 -8.38 10.61 6.96
CA MET A 207 -9.50 9.74 7.34
C MET A 207 -9.76 8.65 6.30
N TRP A 208 -9.76 8.99 5.01
CA TRP A 208 -9.99 8.00 3.94
C TRP A 208 -8.85 6.97 3.83
N ALA A 209 -7.59 7.40 4.01
CA ALA A 209 -6.44 6.50 4.04
C ALA A 209 -6.53 5.53 5.22
N THR A 210 -6.91 6.03 6.41
CA THR A 210 -7.15 5.22 7.60
C THR A 210 -8.28 4.21 7.39
N LEU A 211 -9.42 4.63 6.82
CA LEU A 211 -10.53 3.73 6.51
C LEU A 211 -10.13 2.63 5.52
N MET A 212 -9.38 2.98 4.47
CA MET A 212 -8.84 2.00 3.52
C MET A 212 -7.91 1.01 4.21
N ALA A 213 -6.99 1.48 5.07
CA ALA A 213 -6.05 0.62 5.79
C ALA A 213 -6.74 -0.36 6.73
N VAL A 214 -7.76 0.10 7.47
CA VAL A 214 -8.62 -0.75 8.29
C VAL A 214 -9.37 -1.77 7.43
N GLY A 215 -9.92 -1.33 6.29
CA GLY A 215 -10.60 -2.22 5.34
C GLY A 215 -9.68 -3.32 4.81
N ILE A 216 -8.41 -3.02 4.53
CA ILE A 216 -7.39 -4.00 4.13
C ILE A 216 -7.16 -5.02 5.26
N GLU A 217 -6.94 -4.57 6.50
CA GLU A 217 -6.73 -5.47 7.64
C GLU A 217 -7.94 -6.39 7.88
N VAL A 218 -9.15 -5.83 7.86
CA VAL A 218 -10.38 -6.63 7.98
C VAL A 218 -10.47 -7.63 6.83
N GLY A 219 -10.18 -7.22 5.59
CA GLY A 219 -10.13 -8.11 4.44
C GLY A 219 -9.13 -9.26 4.61
N LEU A 220 -7.93 -8.97 5.12
CA LEU A 220 -6.91 -9.99 5.40
C LEU A 220 -7.35 -10.95 6.53
N LEU A 221 -7.93 -10.43 7.61
CA LEU A 221 -8.45 -11.24 8.72
C LEU A 221 -9.60 -12.17 8.30
N LEU A 222 -10.43 -11.74 7.34
CA LEU A 222 -11.52 -12.54 6.77
C LEU A 222 -11.05 -13.51 5.68
N SER A 223 -9.88 -13.26 5.09
CA SER A 223 -9.29 -14.13 4.08
C SER A 223 -8.59 -15.36 4.70
N PRO A 224 -8.14 -16.33 3.89
CA PRO A 224 -7.31 -17.44 4.35
C PRO A 224 -5.94 -17.04 4.94
N TYR A 225 -5.58 -15.75 4.96
CA TYR A 225 -4.25 -15.25 5.35
C TYR A 225 -3.73 -15.80 6.68
N ALA A 226 -4.52 -15.73 7.74
CA ALA A 226 -4.09 -16.21 9.06
C ALA A 226 -3.80 -17.72 9.03
N LYS A 227 -4.69 -18.50 8.42
CA LYS A 227 -4.52 -19.95 8.25
C LYS A 227 -3.30 -20.27 7.38
N PHE A 228 -3.14 -19.58 6.25
CA PHE A 228 -2.05 -19.78 5.29
C PHE A 228 -0.68 -19.57 5.94
N PHE A 229 -0.56 -18.58 6.83
CA PHE A 229 0.67 -18.34 7.58
C PHE A 229 0.75 -19.08 8.93
N GLY A 230 -0.20 -19.94 9.27
CA GLY A 230 -0.23 -20.63 10.57
C GLY A 230 -0.27 -19.67 11.75
N ILE A 231 -0.94 -18.52 11.58
CA ILE A 231 -1.17 -17.52 12.61
C ILE A 231 -2.49 -17.87 13.30
N HIS A 232 -2.45 -18.01 14.63
CA HIS A 232 -3.65 -18.16 15.43
C HIS A 232 -4.15 -16.77 15.85
N PRO A 233 -5.22 -16.23 15.25
CA PRO A 233 -5.71 -14.90 15.59
C PRO A 233 -6.26 -14.92 17.01
N THR A 234 -5.56 -14.25 17.92
CA THR A 234 -6.06 -13.95 19.26
C THR A 234 -6.65 -12.55 19.27
N THR A 235 -7.52 -12.23 20.25
CA THR A 235 -8.03 -10.85 20.44
C THR A 235 -6.89 -9.84 20.47
N ARG A 236 -5.80 -10.18 21.15
CA ARG A 236 -4.62 -9.31 21.25
C ARG A 236 -3.93 -9.13 19.90
N PHE A 237 -3.77 -10.20 19.12
CA PHE A 237 -3.23 -10.11 17.77
C PHE A 237 -4.05 -9.16 16.91
N VAL A 238 -5.38 -9.32 16.89
CA VAL A 238 -6.30 -8.48 16.12
C VAL A 238 -6.21 -7.01 16.54
N VAL A 239 -6.16 -6.71 17.84
CA VAL A 239 -6.02 -5.32 18.32
C VAL A 239 -4.69 -4.71 17.86
N VAL A 240 -3.59 -5.45 18.00
CA VAL A 240 -2.26 -4.94 17.61
C VAL A 240 -2.16 -4.73 16.10
N THR A 241 -2.65 -5.66 15.29
CA THR A 241 -2.60 -5.53 13.82
C THR A 241 -3.54 -4.43 13.32
N MET A 242 -4.71 -4.24 13.96
CA MET A 242 -5.60 -3.12 13.67
C MET A 242 -4.96 -1.77 14.00
N LEU A 243 -4.35 -1.63 15.18
CA LEU A 243 -3.61 -0.41 15.56
C LEU A 243 -2.46 -0.12 14.60
N ALA A 244 -1.73 -1.15 14.16
CA ALA A 244 -0.68 -1.00 13.18
C ALA A 244 -1.24 -0.43 11.86
N HIS A 245 -2.37 -0.96 11.36
CA HIS A 245 -3.01 -0.45 10.14
C HIS A 245 -3.61 0.95 10.29
N LEU A 246 -4.10 1.31 11.49
CA LEU A 246 -4.48 2.69 11.77
C LEU A 246 -3.27 3.62 11.62
N ILE A 247 -2.10 3.26 12.16
CA ILE A 247 -0.85 4.02 12.02
C ILE A 247 -0.40 4.08 10.55
N PHE A 248 -0.49 2.97 9.81
CA PHE A 248 -0.24 2.94 8.37
C PHE A 248 -1.08 3.99 7.63
N GLY A 249 -2.40 3.98 7.86
CA GLY A 249 -3.34 4.89 7.21
C GLY A 249 -3.14 6.35 7.61
N LEU A 250 -2.85 6.63 8.88
CA LEU A 250 -2.51 7.97 9.37
C LEU A 250 -1.24 8.49 8.69
N GLY A 251 -0.18 7.66 8.62
CA GLY A 251 1.09 8.01 7.98
C GLY A 251 0.95 8.26 6.49
N MET A 252 0.32 7.32 5.78
CA MET A 252 0.04 7.43 4.34
C MET A 252 -0.81 8.66 4.03
N GLY A 253 -1.93 8.82 4.73
CA GLY A 253 -2.84 9.94 4.50
C GLY A 253 -2.23 11.30 4.86
N GLY A 254 -1.44 11.36 5.94
CA GLY A 254 -0.73 12.57 6.35
C GLY A 254 0.31 13.01 5.32
N TYR A 255 1.14 12.08 4.85
CA TYR A 255 2.11 12.35 3.78
C TYR A 255 1.40 12.79 2.49
N PHE A 256 0.35 12.06 2.09
CA PHE A 256 -0.42 12.38 0.90
C PHE A 256 -1.08 13.77 0.99
N ALA A 257 -1.68 14.13 2.14
CA ALA A 257 -2.30 15.44 2.33
C ALA A 257 -1.28 16.58 2.26
N TRP A 258 -0.11 16.39 2.89
CA TRP A 258 0.98 17.36 2.88
C TRP A 258 1.49 17.64 1.46
N HIS A 259 1.82 16.59 0.70
CA HIS A 259 2.36 16.74 -0.65
C HIS A 259 1.31 17.05 -1.70
N GLY A 260 0.11 16.46 -1.60
CA GLY A 260 -1.00 16.69 -2.53
C GLY A 260 -1.46 18.15 -2.57
N SER A 261 -1.42 18.85 -1.42
CA SER A 261 -1.75 20.28 -1.34
C SER A 261 -0.74 21.15 -2.09
N ARG A 262 0.55 20.79 -2.03
CA ARG A 262 1.65 21.50 -2.70
C ARG A 262 1.66 21.27 -4.21
N TRP A 263 1.13 20.14 -4.68
CA TRP A 263 1.29 19.67 -6.07
C TRP A 263 0.07 19.95 -6.96
N ARG A 264 -0.93 20.70 -6.44
CA ARG A 264 -2.15 21.13 -7.13
C ARG A 264 -2.79 20.01 -7.96
N LEU A 265 -3.07 18.85 -7.35
CA LEU A 265 -3.89 17.80 -7.99
C LEU A 265 -5.37 18.23 -8.21
N SER A 266 -5.70 19.53 -8.10
CA SER A 266 -7.04 20.07 -8.29
C SER A 266 -7.52 19.88 -9.74
N ALA A 267 -8.78 19.47 -9.85
CA ALA A 267 -9.50 19.11 -11.08
C ALA A 267 -9.80 20.28 -12.04
N SER A 268 -9.13 21.42 -11.92
CA SER A 268 -9.49 22.64 -12.64
C SER A 268 -8.71 22.76 -13.95
N ALA A 269 -9.04 21.93 -14.94
CA ALA A 269 -8.67 22.16 -16.34
C ALA A 269 -9.54 21.33 -17.32
N VAL A 270 -10.82 21.16 -17.02
CA VAL A 270 -11.81 20.80 -18.05
C VAL A 270 -12.83 21.93 -18.03
N ALA A 271 -12.59 22.92 -18.88
CA ALA A 271 -13.58 23.84 -19.41
C ALA A 271 -13.68 23.52 -20.90
#